data_AF-A0A7W0YUV4-F1
#
_entry.id   AF-A0A7W0YUV4-F1
#
_cell.length_a   1.000
_cell.length_b   1.000
_cell.length_c   1.000
_cell.angle_alpha   90.00
_cell.angle_beta   90.00
_cell.angle_gamma   90.00
#
_symmetry.space_group_name_H-M   'P 1'
#
loop_
_entity.id
_entity.type
_entity.pdbx_description
1 polymer ?
#
loop_
_entity_poly.entity_id
_entity_poly.type
_entity_poly.pdbx_seq_one_letter_code
_entity_poly.pdbx_strand_id
1 'polypeptide(L)'
;MSLRPFLAHLERHPDAARLSEPGARAFVSLSLRPYLIAALAERDVRRPTVVVAADDRAARDLAADLRAWLRPRAVRFYPTRGVAYESHLRPPAHLVGLRVAALDALLDQSPGAEAPVVVISAVALSEKVPDPSLRPHGFTLRVGELLDLEECANDLVAAGYERVDQVDDRGQFAVRGGLLDVYPATEERAIRVDLFDDE
;
A
#
# COMPACT_ATOMS: atom_id res chain seq x y z
N MET A 1 4.66 -18.59 7.49
CA MET A 1 6.12 -18.85 7.61
C MET A 1 6.82 -17.99 6.56
N SER A 2 7.81 -17.18 6.93
CA SER A 2 8.51 -16.30 5.96
C SER A 2 9.53 -17.11 5.15
N LEU A 3 9.62 -16.85 3.84
CA LEU A 3 10.63 -17.46 2.96
C LEU A 3 11.95 -16.67 2.93
N ARG A 4 12.03 -15.56 3.69
CA ARG A 4 13.18 -14.65 3.76
C ARG A 4 14.54 -15.34 3.97
N PRO A 5 14.69 -16.38 4.81
CA PRO A 5 15.99 -17.06 4.99
C PRO A 5 16.57 -17.66 3.72
N PHE A 6 15.72 -18.02 2.75
CA PHE A 6 16.16 -18.62 1.49
C PHE A 6 16.76 -17.59 0.52
N LEU A 7 16.55 -16.28 0.72
CA LEU A 7 17.08 -15.23 -0.16
C LEU A 7 18.62 -15.21 -0.20
N ALA A 8 19.27 -15.63 0.89
CA ALA A 8 20.73 -15.74 0.97
C ALA A 8 21.33 -16.76 -0.02
N HIS A 9 20.51 -17.64 -0.62
CA HIS A 9 21.00 -18.55 -1.66
C HIS A 9 21.42 -17.84 -2.94
N LEU A 10 20.92 -16.62 -3.22
CA LEU A 10 21.33 -15.87 -4.40
C LEU A 10 22.83 -15.55 -4.34
N GLU A 11 23.38 -15.21 -3.18
CA GLU A 11 24.80 -14.86 -3.00
C GLU A 11 25.75 -16.01 -3.34
N ARG A 12 25.26 -17.25 -3.38
CA ARG A 12 26.05 -18.43 -3.80
C ARG A 12 26.04 -18.63 -5.31
N HIS A 13 25.20 -17.91 -6.04
CA HIS A 13 25.08 -18.02 -7.48
C HIS A 13 26.17 -17.18 -8.18
N PRO A 14 26.88 -17.69 -9.19
CA PRO A 14 27.97 -16.97 -9.85
C PRO A 14 27.53 -15.64 -10.48
N ASP A 15 26.28 -15.55 -10.92
CA ASP A 15 25.72 -14.32 -11.50
C ASP A 15 25.28 -13.26 -10.47
N ALA A 16 25.33 -13.51 -9.16
CA ALA A 16 24.75 -12.60 -8.15
C ALA A 16 25.29 -11.17 -8.24
N ALA A 17 26.62 -11.05 -8.39
CA ALA A 17 27.29 -9.76 -8.57
C ALA A 17 26.81 -9.05 -9.83
N ARG A 18 26.83 -9.75 -10.98
CA ARG A 18 26.39 -9.24 -12.28
C ARG A 18 24.93 -8.79 -12.25
N LEU A 19 24.04 -9.54 -11.59
CA LEU A 19 22.62 -9.24 -11.51
C LEU A 19 22.30 -8.00 -10.68
N SER A 20 23.26 -7.54 -9.86
CA SER A 20 23.11 -6.36 -9.02
C SER A 20 23.64 -5.09 -9.68
N GLU A 21 24.26 -5.20 -10.86
CA GLU A 21 24.77 -4.04 -11.58
C GLU A 21 23.62 -3.22 -12.22
N PRO A 22 23.74 -1.89 -12.26
CA PRO A 22 22.78 -1.06 -12.98
C PRO A 22 22.63 -1.49 -14.44
N GLY A 23 21.39 -1.70 -14.88
CA GLY A 23 21.09 -2.14 -16.25
C GLY A 23 21.29 -3.64 -16.50
N ALA A 24 21.60 -4.43 -15.47
CA ALA A 24 21.65 -5.89 -15.57
C ALA A 24 20.34 -6.46 -16.11
N ARG A 25 20.47 -7.54 -16.88
CA ARG A 25 19.35 -8.27 -17.46
C ARG A 25 19.43 -9.74 -17.07
N ALA A 26 18.26 -10.32 -16.84
CA ALA A 26 18.09 -11.73 -16.52
C ALA A 26 16.86 -12.28 -17.24
N PHE A 27 16.99 -13.51 -17.73
CA PHE A 27 15.85 -14.31 -18.17
C PHE A 27 15.53 -15.30 -17.06
N VAL A 28 14.33 -15.19 -16.51
CA VAL A 28 13.92 -15.92 -15.31
C VAL A 28 12.51 -16.46 -15.52
N SER A 29 12.30 -17.72 -15.11
CA SER A 29 10.95 -18.31 -15.12
C SER A 29 10.01 -17.50 -14.23
N LEU A 30 8.73 -17.46 -14.59
CA LEU A 30 7.73 -16.64 -13.87
C LEU A 30 7.72 -16.95 -12.37
N SER A 31 7.79 -18.23 -11.99
CA SER A 31 7.78 -18.70 -10.61
C SER A 31 9.01 -18.31 -9.80
N LEU A 32 10.14 -18.01 -10.45
CA LEU A 32 11.37 -17.58 -9.77
C LEU A 32 11.55 -16.06 -9.74
N ARG A 33 10.71 -15.29 -10.43
CA ARG A 33 10.79 -13.81 -10.41
C ARG A 33 10.62 -13.23 -9.02
N PRO A 34 9.62 -13.64 -8.19
CA PRO A 34 9.48 -13.10 -6.85
C PRO A 34 10.73 -13.37 -5.99
N TYR A 35 11.29 -14.58 -6.08
CA TYR A 35 12.52 -14.94 -5.39
C TYR A 35 13.69 -14.04 -5.80
N LEU A 36 13.96 -13.91 -7.10
CA LEU A 36 15.10 -13.11 -7.58
C LEU A 36 14.94 -11.64 -7.21
N ILE A 37 13.75 -11.06 -7.42
CA ILE A 37 13.47 -9.67 -7.10
C ILE A 37 13.62 -9.42 -5.59
N ALA A 38 13.07 -10.30 -4.76
CA ALA A 38 13.22 -10.20 -3.31
C ALA A 38 14.68 -10.30 -2.89
N ALA A 39 15.45 -11.25 -3.42
CA ALA A 39 16.86 -11.42 -3.09
C ALA A 39 17.72 -10.23 -3.50
N LEU A 40 17.42 -9.60 -4.66
CA LEU A 40 18.09 -8.36 -5.08
C LEU A 40 17.71 -7.17 -4.18
N ALA A 41 16.43 -7.05 -3.81
CA ALA A 41 15.97 -6.00 -2.89
C ALA A 41 16.61 -6.16 -1.51
N GLU A 42 16.82 -7.38 -1.05
CA GLU A 42 17.38 -7.72 0.27
C GLU A 42 18.82 -7.25 0.48
N ARG A 43 19.57 -7.03 -0.61
CA ARG A 43 20.98 -6.58 -0.53
C ARG A 43 21.13 -5.19 0.09
N ASP A 44 20.12 -4.33 -0.05
CA ASP A 44 20.06 -3.03 0.63
C ASP A 44 18.65 -2.76 1.16
N VAL A 45 18.43 -3.16 2.41
CA VAL A 45 17.15 -2.96 3.12
C VAL A 45 16.86 -1.50 3.45
N ARG A 46 17.83 -0.59 3.29
CA ARG A 46 17.64 0.85 3.55
C ARG A 46 17.21 1.60 2.30
N ARG A 47 17.28 0.97 1.12
CA ARG A 47 16.92 1.59 -0.15
C ARG A 47 15.54 1.11 -0.60
N PRO A 48 14.59 2.02 -0.89
CA PRO A 48 13.31 1.63 -1.45
C PRO A 48 13.50 0.98 -2.81
N THR A 49 12.75 -0.09 -3.09
CA THR A 49 12.78 -0.77 -4.39
C THR A 49 11.46 -0.58 -5.10
N VAL A 50 11.50 -0.08 -6.33
CA VAL A 50 10.33 0.01 -7.21
C VAL A 50 10.42 -1.08 -8.27
N VAL A 51 9.39 -1.92 -8.34
CA VAL A 51 9.28 -3.03 -9.30
C VAL A 51 8.18 -2.72 -10.28
N VAL A 52 8.52 -2.58 -11.56
CA VAL A 52 7.54 -2.26 -12.61
C VAL A 52 7.05 -3.55 -13.26
N ALA A 53 5.75 -3.81 -13.18
CA ALA A 53 5.08 -4.91 -13.87
C ALA A 53 4.34 -4.39 -15.11
N ALA A 54 3.94 -5.32 -16.00
CA ALA A 54 3.28 -4.95 -17.25
C ALA A 54 1.92 -4.26 -17.02
N ASP A 55 1.11 -4.80 -16.12
CA ASP A 55 -0.24 -4.32 -15.80
C ASP A 55 -0.57 -4.48 -14.30
N ASP A 56 -1.74 -3.97 -13.88
CA ASP A 56 -2.18 -4.01 -12.48
C ASP A 56 -2.41 -5.43 -11.96
N ARG A 57 -2.73 -6.40 -12.83
CA ARG A 57 -2.89 -7.79 -12.41
C ARG A 57 -1.54 -8.40 -12.08
N ALA A 58 -0.58 -8.29 -13.00
CA ALA A 58 0.79 -8.75 -12.79
C ALA A 58 1.44 -8.07 -11.57
N ALA A 59 1.21 -6.77 -11.38
CA ALA A 59 1.73 -6.02 -10.24
C ALA A 59 1.11 -6.49 -8.91
N ARG A 60 -0.21 -6.71 -8.88
CA ARG A 60 -0.91 -7.21 -7.68
C ARG A 60 -0.44 -8.61 -7.29
N ASP A 61 -0.39 -9.52 -8.26
CA ASP A 61 0.01 -10.91 -8.05
C ASP A 61 1.48 -10.98 -7.58
N LEU A 62 2.39 -10.23 -8.24
CA LEU A 62 3.79 -10.15 -7.84
C LEU A 62 3.97 -9.53 -6.45
N ALA A 63 3.20 -8.51 -6.08
CA ALA A 63 3.24 -7.94 -4.74
C ALA A 63 2.79 -8.96 -3.68
N ALA A 64 1.76 -9.77 -3.98
CA ALA A 64 1.32 -10.85 -3.09
C ALA A 64 2.42 -11.90 -2.89
N ASP A 65 3.08 -12.33 -3.97
CA ASP A 65 4.19 -13.28 -3.89
C ASP A 65 5.37 -12.71 -3.09
N LEU A 66 5.77 -11.47 -3.37
CA LEU A 66 6.89 -10.81 -2.69
C LEU A 66 6.67 -10.67 -1.17
N ARG A 67 5.43 -10.52 -0.71
CA ARG A 67 5.10 -10.52 0.73
C ARG A 67 5.49 -11.81 1.44
N ALA A 68 5.46 -12.96 0.75
CA ALA A 68 5.88 -14.23 1.36
C ALA A 68 7.39 -14.27 1.59
N TRP A 69 8.17 -13.59 0.74
CA TRP A 69 9.63 -13.56 0.77
C TRP A 69 10.20 -12.49 1.68
N LEU A 70 9.57 -11.33 1.78
CA LEU A 70 10.20 -10.14 2.35
C LEU A 70 9.74 -9.78 3.77
N ARG A 71 8.70 -10.44 4.32
CA ARG A 71 8.23 -10.16 5.69
C ARG A 71 9.39 -10.21 6.71
N PRO A 72 9.51 -9.21 7.61
CA PRO A 72 8.56 -8.12 7.90
C PRO A 72 8.63 -6.86 6.99
N ARG A 73 9.54 -6.79 6.02
CA ARG A 73 9.67 -5.64 5.10
C ARG A 73 8.35 -5.35 4.41
N ALA A 74 7.98 -4.07 4.36
CA ALA A 74 6.74 -3.65 3.72
C ALA A 74 6.78 -3.90 2.20
N VAL A 75 5.74 -4.56 1.68
CA VAL A 75 5.52 -4.73 0.23
C VAL A 75 4.16 -4.16 -0.14
N ARG A 76 4.17 -3.11 -0.96
CA ARG A 76 2.97 -2.37 -1.37
C ARG A 76 2.71 -2.53 -2.86
N PHE A 77 1.43 -2.59 -3.21
CA PHE A 77 0.98 -2.54 -4.61
C PHE A 77 0.49 -1.11 -4.89
N TYR A 78 1.00 -0.51 -5.96
CA TYR A 78 0.60 0.80 -6.45
C TYR A 78 -0.19 0.62 -7.75
N PRO A 79 -1.54 0.69 -7.71
CA PRO A 79 -2.38 0.51 -8.89
C PRO A 79 -2.46 1.76 -9.77
N THR A 80 -3.02 1.59 -10.96
CA THR A 80 -3.59 2.70 -11.74
C THR A 80 -4.69 3.40 -10.96
N ARG A 81 -5.10 4.58 -11.42
CA ARG A 81 -6.24 5.29 -10.83
C ARG A 81 -7.62 4.67 -11.19
N GLY A 82 -7.65 3.65 -12.04
CA GLY A 82 -8.86 2.93 -12.46
C GLY A 82 -9.80 3.68 -13.42
N VAL A 83 -9.55 4.96 -13.68
CA VAL A 83 -10.35 5.82 -14.56
C VAL A 83 -9.46 6.71 -15.42
N ALA A 84 -9.88 7.02 -16.65
CA ALA A 84 -9.12 7.93 -17.52
C ALA A 84 -9.17 9.38 -16.98
N TYR A 85 -8.17 10.20 -17.32
CA TYR A 85 -8.12 11.62 -16.91
C TYR A 85 -9.31 12.42 -17.47
N GLU A 86 -9.75 12.07 -18.67
CA GLU A 86 -10.80 12.73 -19.43
C GLU A 86 -12.19 12.18 -19.07
N SER A 87 -12.28 11.13 -18.26
CA SER A 87 -13.55 10.43 -18.01
C SER A 87 -14.53 11.22 -17.12
N HIS A 88 -14.08 12.25 -16.42
CA HIS A 88 -14.82 12.96 -15.36
C HIS A 88 -15.34 12.06 -14.21
N LEU A 89 -14.96 10.79 -14.18
CA LEU A 89 -15.29 9.87 -13.11
C LEU A 89 -14.33 10.04 -11.94
N ARG A 90 -14.84 9.85 -10.73
CA ARG A 90 -14.01 9.78 -9.52
C ARG A 90 -13.27 8.45 -9.50
N PRO A 91 -11.95 8.43 -9.23
CA PRO A 91 -11.24 7.20 -8.95
C PRO A 91 -11.89 6.43 -7.79
N PRO A 92 -12.00 5.09 -7.87
CA PRO A 92 -12.48 4.29 -6.75
C PRO A 92 -11.63 4.51 -5.48
N ALA A 93 -12.28 4.70 -4.34
CA ALA A 93 -11.63 5.02 -3.07
C ALA A 93 -10.54 4.01 -2.69
N HIS A 94 -10.77 2.73 -2.97
CA HIS A 94 -9.80 1.66 -2.66
C HIS A 94 -8.50 1.78 -3.47
N LEU A 95 -8.55 2.21 -4.74
CA LEU A 95 -7.36 2.45 -5.54
C LEU A 95 -6.60 3.67 -5.05
N VAL A 96 -7.32 4.73 -4.66
CA VAL A 96 -6.73 5.92 -4.04
C VAL A 96 -6.01 5.55 -2.75
N GLY A 97 -6.67 4.79 -1.86
CA GLY A 97 -6.09 4.32 -0.60
C GLY A 97 -4.82 3.47 -0.79
N LEU A 98 -4.82 2.54 -1.75
CA LEU A 98 -3.64 1.73 -2.07
C LEU A 98 -2.46 2.59 -2.55
N ARG A 99 -2.72 3.60 -3.38
CA ARG A 99 -1.68 4.53 -3.86
C ARG A 99 -1.11 5.36 -2.71
N VAL A 100 -1.97 5.92 -1.84
CA VAL A 100 -1.53 6.66 -0.66
C VAL A 100 -0.71 5.75 0.25
N ALA A 101 -1.19 4.54 0.58
CA ALA A 101 -0.45 3.61 1.44
C ALA A 101 0.92 3.19 0.87
N ALA A 102 1.06 3.13 -0.45
CA ALA A 102 2.34 2.87 -1.11
C ALA A 102 3.30 4.07 -1.04
N LEU A 103 2.80 5.30 -1.20
CA LEU A 103 3.58 6.54 -1.03
C LEU A 103 3.99 6.74 0.43
N ASP A 104 3.07 6.48 1.36
CA ASP A 104 3.30 6.58 2.80
C ASP A 104 4.43 5.65 3.24
N ALA A 105 4.44 4.42 2.72
CA ALA A 105 5.53 3.49 2.98
C ALA A 105 6.88 3.99 2.45
N LEU A 106 6.90 4.71 1.31
CA LEU A 106 8.13 5.29 0.75
C LEU A 106 8.65 6.48 1.57
N LEU A 107 7.75 7.18 2.25
CA LEU A 107 8.05 8.34 3.09
C LEU A 107 8.32 7.99 4.55
N ASP A 108 8.09 6.74 4.95
CA ASP A 108 8.31 6.27 6.31
C ASP A 108 9.80 6.32 6.67
N GLN A 109 10.11 7.14 7.68
CA GLN A 109 11.45 7.35 8.22
C GLN A 109 11.58 6.81 9.64
N SER A 110 10.68 5.92 10.05
CA SER A 110 10.69 5.32 11.38
C SER A 110 12.05 4.63 11.66
N PRO A 111 12.69 4.92 12.81
CA PRO A 111 13.98 4.32 13.16
C PRO A 111 13.90 2.79 13.15
N GLY A 112 14.80 2.16 12.38
CA GLY A 112 14.86 0.70 12.28
C GLY A 112 13.86 0.08 11.29
N ALA A 113 13.01 0.87 10.64
CA ALA A 113 12.17 0.37 9.56
C ALA A 113 13.00 0.07 8.30
N GLU A 114 12.71 -1.06 7.65
CA GLU A 114 13.28 -1.39 6.35
C GLU A 114 12.51 -0.65 5.25
N ALA A 115 13.22 -0.04 4.31
CA ALA A 115 12.63 0.69 3.19
C ALA A 115 11.76 -0.25 2.35
N PRO A 116 10.59 0.18 1.85
CA PRO A 116 9.61 -0.72 1.27
C PRO A 116 10.02 -1.24 -0.11
N VAL A 117 9.32 -2.29 -0.55
CA VAL A 117 9.23 -2.67 -1.96
C VAL A 117 7.86 -2.27 -2.49
N VAL A 118 7.83 -1.44 -3.54
CA VAL A 118 6.59 -1.00 -4.19
C VAL A 118 6.52 -1.62 -5.58
N VAL A 119 5.47 -2.42 -5.81
CA VAL A 119 5.19 -3.00 -7.14
C VAL A 119 4.16 -2.13 -7.83
N ILE A 120 4.51 -1.60 -9.00
CA ILE A 120 3.72 -0.65 -9.78
C ILE A 120 3.49 -1.20 -11.19
N SER A 121 2.32 -0.95 -11.79
CA SER A 121 2.13 -1.25 -13.22
C SER A 121 2.76 -0.19 -14.11
N ALA A 122 3.11 -0.55 -15.35
CA ALA A 122 3.68 0.39 -16.32
C ALA A 122 2.74 1.58 -16.58
N VAL A 123 1.43 1.36 -16.61
CA VAL A 123 0.42 2.42 -16.76
C VAL A 123 0.43 3.32 -15.53
N ALA A 124 0.39 2.76 -14.31
CA ALA A 124 0.38 3.55 -13.09
C ALA A 124 1.66 4.40 -12.92
N LEU A 125 2.80 3.90 -13.39
CA LEU A 125 4.07 4.65 -13.40
C LEU A 125 4.00 5.90 -14.29
N SER A 126 3.20 5.86 -15.36
CA SER A 126 3.02 7.00 -16.27
C SER A 126 2.01 8.03 -15.76
N GLU A 127 1.23 7.70 -14.74
CA GLU A 127 0.25 8.61 -14.15
C GLU A 127 0.94 9.63 -13.23
N LYS A 128 0.43 10.86 -13.20
CA LYS A 128 0.94 11.89 -12.31
C LYS A 128 0.62 11.54 -10.85
N VAL A 129 1.57 11.84 -9.96
CA VAL A 129 1.35 11.83 -8.52
C VAL A 129 0.93 13.26 -8.11
N PRO A 130 -0.14 13.42 -7.31
CA PRO A 130 -0.53 14.72 -6.78
C PRO A 130 0.60 15.36 -5.94
N ASP A 131 0.53 16.68 -5.78
CA ASP A 131 1.44 17.40 -4.90
C ASP A 131 1.36 16.81 -3.47
N PRO A 132 2.49 16.42 -2.85
CA PRO A 132 2.50 15.87 -1.50
C PRO A 132 1.87 16.78 -0.44
N SER A 133 1.86 18.11 -0.65
CA SER A 133 1.23 19.08 0.24
C SER A 133 -0.31 18.99 0.26
N LEU A 134 -0.90 18.37 -0.77
CA LEU A 134 -2.34 18.11 -0.84
C LEU A 134 -2.74 16.79 -0.17
N ARG A 135 -1.79 16.05 0.42
CA ARG A 135 -2.06 14.80 1.09
C ARG A 135 -2.90 15.05 2.36
N PRO A 136 -4.05 14.40 2.52
CA PRO A 136 -4.81 14.51 3.77
C PRO A 136 -4.01 13.90 4.93
N HIS A 137 -4.16 14.48 6.12
CA HIS A 137 -3.58 13.90 7.33
C HIS A 137 -4.32 12.61 7.67
N GLY A 138 -3.56 11.53 7.86
CA GLY A 138 -4.11 10.31 8.42
C GLY A 138 -4.25 10.43 9.93
N PHE A 139 -5.24 9.76 10.51
CA PHE A 139 -5.38 9.60 11.95
C PHE A 139 -5.55 8.11 12.29
N THR A 140 -5.34 7.77 13.54
CA THR A 140 -5.46 6.38 14.04
C THR A 140 -6.52 6.35 15.12
N LEU A 141 -7.41 5.37 15.05
CA LEU A 141 -8.37 5.08 16.11
C LEU A 141 -7.86 3.87 16.89
N ARG A 142 -7.86 3.93 18.23
CA ARG A 142 -7.54 2.79 19.09
C ARG A 142 -8.60 2.61 20.16
N VAL A 143 -8.82 1.36 20.55
CA VAL A 143 -9.71 1.03 21.67
C VAL A 143 -9.16 1.62 22.96
N GLY A 144 -10.02 2.32 23.71
CA GLY A 144 -9.67 3.00 24.96
C GLY A 144 -9.02 4.37 24.79
N GLU A 145 -9.05 4.95 23.58
CA GLU A 145 -8.73 6.35 23.35
C GLU A 145 -10.03 7.16 23.25
N LEU A 146 -10.07 8.34 23.86
CA LEU A 146 -11.19 9.27 23.75
C LEU A 146 -11.44 9.67 22.29
N LEU A 147 -12.70 9.72 21.87
CA LEU A 147 -13.06 10.05 20.50
C LEU A 147 -14.24 11.03 20.44
N ASP A 148 -13.98 12.24 19.95
CA ASP A 148 -15.04 13.15 19.52
C ASP A 148 -15.55 12.72 18.13
N LEU A 149 -16.80 12.27 18.07
CA LEU A 149 -17.41 11.79 16.83
C LEU A 149 -17.61 12.89 15.79
N GLU A 150 -17.86 14.14 16.19
CA GLU A 150 -18.04 15.25 15.26
C GLU A 150 -16.69 15.65 14.66
N GLU A 151 -15.64 15.75 15.47
CA GLU A 151 -14.28 15.99 15.01
C GLU A 151 -13.81 14.87 14.07
N CYS A 152 -13.97 13.61 14.48
CA CYS A 152 -13.60 12.47 13.65
C CYS A 152 -14.39 12.43 12.32
N ALA A 153 -15.68 12.77 12.33
CA ALA A 153 -16.46 12.87 11.11
C ALA A 153 -15.93 13.97 10.17
N ASN A 154 -15.50 15.11 10.70
CA ASN A 154 -14.90 16.18 9.91
C ASN A 154 -13.55 15.74 9.32
N ASP A 155 -12.73 15.03 10.09
CA ASP A 155 -11.46 14.48 9.62
C ASP A 155 -11.65 13.44 8.52
N LEU A 156 -12.65 12.57 8.63
CA LEU A 156 -13.01 11.61 7.58
C LEU A 156 -13.41 12.32 6.28
N VAL A 157 -14.25 13.36 6.36
CA VAL A 157 -14.64 14.17 5.19
C VAL A 157 -13.43 14.88 4.59
N ALA A 158 -12.56 15.46 5.43
CA ALA A 158 -11.32 16.10 4.98
C ALA A 158 -10.35 15.10 4.31
N ALA A 159 -10.36 13.84 4.75
CA ALA A 159 -9.63 12.74 4.12
C ALA A 159 -10.30 12.20 2.84
N GLY A 160 -11.45 12.74 2.46
CA GLY A 160 -12.17 12.39 1.22
C GLY A 160 -13.15 11.23 1.37
N TYR A 161 -13.50 10.83 2.60
CA TYR A 161 -14.56 9.85 2.83
C TYR A 161 -15.94 10.47 2.64
N GLU A 162 -16.89 9.66 2.21
CA GLU A 162 -18.28 10.03 2.00
C GLU A 162 -19.12 9.67 3.22
N ARG A 163 -19.82 10.67 3.80
CA ARG A 163 -20.79 10.44 4.85
C ARG A 163 -22.09 9.90 4.23
N VAL A 164 -22.52 8.74 4.68
CA VAL A 164 -23.71 8.04 4.20
C VAL A 164 -24.59 7.61 5.36
N ASP A 165 -25.85 7.25 5.08
CA ASP A 165 -26.73 6.70 6.11
C ASP A 165 -26.34 5.28 6.49
N GLN A 166 -25.89 4.48 5.52
CA GLN A 166 -25.43 3.10 5.67
C GLN A 166 -24.16 2.87 4.85
N VAL A 167 -23.16 2.26 5.47
CA VAL A 167 -21.87 1.96 4.85
C VAL A 167 -21.98 0.67 4.03
N ASP A 168 -21.79 0.78 2.72
CA ASP A 168 -21.83 -0.36 1.80
C ASP A 168 -20.51 -0.55 1.03
N ASP A 169 -19.70 0.50 0.85
CA ASP A 169 -18.44 0.45 0.10
C ASP A 169 -17.30 1.21 0.80
N ARG A 170 -16.06 0.94 0.37
CA ARG A 170 -14.83 1.56 0.87
C ARG A 170 -14.84 3.07 0.64
N GLY A 171 -14.29 3.80 1.60
CA GLY A 171 -14.29 5.26 1.57
C GLY A 171 -15.62 5.86 2.05
N GLN A 172 -16.52 5.05 2.61
CA GLN A 172 -17.76 5.52 3.22
C GLN A 172 -17.69 5.42 4.74
N PHE A 173 -18.45 6.28 5.41
CA PHE A 173 -18.68 6.20 6.85
C PHE A 173 -20.09 6.67 7.23
N ALA A 174 -20.59 6.21 8.37
CA ALA A 174 -21.87 6.61 8.94
C ALA A 174 -21.74 6.83 10.45
N VAL A 175 -22.43 7.84 10.99
CA VAL A 175 -22.50 8.10 12.43
C VAL A 175 -23.95 7.96 12.88
N ARG A 176 -24.19 7.12 13.89
CA ARG A 176 -25.54 6.78 14.39
C ARG A 176 -25.54 6.76 15.92
N GLY A 177 -25.86 7.90 16.54
CA GLY A 177 -25.71 8.05 17.99
C GLY A 177 -24.24 7.92 18.38
N GLY A 178 -23.92 7.04 19.33
CA GLY A 178 -22.55 6.71 19.75
C GLY A 178 -21.82 5.70 18.85
N LEU A 179 -22.32 5.43 17.63
CA LEU A 179 -21.69 4.49 16.71
C LEU A 179 -21.04 5.20 15.53
N LEU A 180 -19.83 4.77 15.17
CA LEU A 180 -19.17 5.11 13.92
C LEU A 180 -18.95 3.82 13.10
N ASP A 181 -19.64 3.71 11.97
CA ASP A 181 -19.35 2.72 10.95
C ASP A 181 -18.40 3.35 9.92
N VAL A 182 -17.28 2.70 9.62
CA VAL A 182 -16.32 3.17 8.60
C VAL A 182 -15.84 2.00 7.77
N TYR A 183 -15.74 2.17 6.45
CA TYR A 183 -15.11 1.21 5.57
C TYR A 183 -13.78 1.78 5.05
N PRO A 184 -12.65 1.42 5.67
CA PRO A 184 -11.36 1.98 5.28
C PRO A 184 -11.02 1.69 3.82
N ALA A 185 -10.40 2.66 3.15
CA ALA A 185 -10.03 2.54 1.74
C ALA A 185 -9.17 1.28 1.46
N THR A 186 -8.30 0.88 2.40
CA THR A 186 -7.33 -0.20 2.21
C THR A 186 -7.68 -1.54 2.87
N GLU A 187 -8.68 -1.60 3.74
CA GLU A 187 -9.00 -2.80 4.55
C GLU A 187 -10.09 -3.66 3.93
N GLU A 188 -10.05 -4.98 4.09
CA GLU A 188 -11.04 -5.89 3.48
C GLU A 188 -12.44 -5.84 4.09
N ARG A 189 -12.59 -5.20 5.26
CA ARG A 189 -13.83 -5.19 6.02
C ARG A 189 -14.12 -3.79 6.54
N ALA A 190 -15.40 -3.46 6.59
CA ALA A 190 -15.87 -2.33 7.37
C ALA A 190 -15.68 -2.60 8.88
N ILE A 191 -15.51 -1.52 9.63
CA ILE A 191 -15.26 -1.51 11.06
C ILE A 191 -16.39 -0.70 11.70
N ARG A 192 -16.91 -1.20 12.83
CA ARG A 192 -17.81 -0.46 13.71
C ARG A 192 -17.04 -0.09 14.97
N VAL A 193 -17.02 1.18 15.31
CA VAL A 193 -16.59 1.73 16.58
C VAL A 193 -17.84 2.02 17.41
N ASP A 194 -17.88 1.50 18.62
CA ASP A 194 -18.98 1.65 19.57
C ASP A 194 -18.46 2.43 20.78
N LEU A 195 -18.96 3.65 20.96
CA LEU A 195 -18.52 4.53 22.03
C LEU A 195 -19.35 4.29 23.29
N PHE A 196 -18.67 4.17 24.43
CA PHE A 196 -19.27 4.14 25.75
C PHE A 196 -18.93 5.46 26.46
N ASP A 197 -19.94 6.34 26.56
CA ASP A 197 -19.76 7.76 26.91
C ASP A 197 -18.90 8.50 25.87
N ASP A 198 -17.60 8.71 26.14
CA ASP A 198 -16.62 9.39 25.28
C ASP A 198 -15.41 8.52 24.89
N GLU A 199 -15.41 7.22 25.26
CA GLU A 199 -14.36 6.21 24.95
C GLU A 199 -14.79 5.17 23.91
#